data_AF-U3U0X1-F1
#
_entry.id   AF-U3U0X1-F1
#
_cell.length_a   1.000
_cell.length_b   1.000
_cell.length_c   1.000
_cell.angle_alpha   90.00
_cell.angle_beta   90.00
_cell.angle_gamma   90.00
#
_symmetry.space_group_name_H-M   'P 1'
#
loop_
_entity.id
_entity.type
_entity.pdbx_description
1 polymer ?
#
loop_
_entity_poly.entity_id
_entity_poly.type
_entity_poly.pdbx_seq_one_letter_code
_entity_poly.pdbx_strand_id
1 'polypeptide(L)'
;MAKKKAATSLSVTTADNITIAGGAIAYPEKKAENSAQQEVMARFGDGLPYERERIVHEARFYMAQSAEAMLEAGKRLIILKENEPHGEFTEIVTEKLGMAHRTANSIMKAALKYTSPLLQKNSLTLASLGKAKLFELMTEDDEDLAELAEGGTIAGLTLDEVDRMSVRELRATLRKDEAALKRSQQLVAEKEKQLQQLSQQLTDKTFPSAASDKQAPLDTQQWVTLTLEGVGDRLKSERLRLGLSQESFAERCGVKKLTQYNYEKSERHPDAGYLIAAKALGVDLLYVMTGERSDEASALDVVRDEEEAEVLTAFRHIPGETREVAKRTLTAMAEKKTARRRA
;
A
#
# COMPACT_ATOMS: atom_id res chain seq x y z
N MET A 1 8.26 -67.25 -26.25
CA MET A 1 7.85 -66.41 -25.10
C MET A 1 7.41 -65.05 -25.63
N ALA A 2 6.11 -64.80 -25.68
CA ALA A 2 5.51 -63.58 -26.23
C ALA A 2 5.02 -62.67 -25.10
N LYS A 3 5.39 -61.38 -25.11
CA LYS A 3 4.78 -60.35 -24.26
C LYS A 3 4.06 -59.35 -25.15
N LYS A 4 2.73 -59.42 -25.15
CA LYS A 4 1.78 -58.44 -25.71
C LYS A 4 1.76 -57.20 -24.81
N LYS A 5 2.03 -56.02 -25.36
CA LYS A 5 1.56 -54.73 -24.83
C LYS A 5 0.56 -54.17 -25.83
N ALA A 6 -0.70 -54.04 -25.42
CA ALA A 6 -1.75 -53.38 -26.18
C ALA A 6 -1.66 -51.87 -25.94
N ALA A 7 -1.51 -51.11 -27.02
CA ALA A 7 -1.72 -49.67 -27.05
C ALA A 7 -3.12 -49.42 -27.60
N THR A 8 -3.99 -48.82 -26.80
CA THR A 8 -5.33 -48.38 -27.23
C THR A 8 -5.25 -46.88 -27.52
N SER A 9 -5.49 -46.54 -28.78
CA SER A 9 -5.57 -45.19 -29.33
C SER A 9 -6.81 -44.44 -28.82
N LEU A 10 -6.61 -43.25 -28.25
CA LEU A 10 -7.68 -42.25 -28.09
C LEU A 10 -7.69 -41.35 -29.34
N SER A 11 -8.81 -41.35 -30.08
CA SER A 11 -9.10 -40.40 -31.14
C SER A 11 -9.65 -39.11 -30.54
N VAL A 12 -8.95 -38.01 -30.79
CA VAL A 12 -9.43 -36.63 -30.58
C VAL A 12 -10.41 -36.29 -31.71
N THR A 13 -11.57 -35.74 -31.37
CA THR A 13 -12.43 -35.00 -32.33
C THR A 13 -12.66 -33.61 -31.77
N THR A 14 -12.46 -32.62 -32.62
CA THR A 14 -12.25 -31.21 -32.31
C THR A 14 -13.55 -30.40 -32.44
N ALA A 15 -13.70 -29.43 -31.54
CA ALA A 15 -14.44 -28.16 -31.62
C ALA A 15 -15.96 -28.16 -31.87
N ASP A 16 -16.70 -27.43 -31.01
CA ASP A 16 -17.22 -26.12 -31.43
C ASP A 16 -17.73 -25.25 -30.27
N ASN A 17 -17.45 -23.96 -30.43
CA ASN A 17 -17.78 -22.74 -29.67
C ASN A 17 -18.97 -22.78 -28.68
N ILE A 18 -18.74 -22.25 -27.47
CA ILE A 18 -19.80 -21.73 -26.60
C ILE A 18 -19.65 -20.22 -26.46
N THR A 19 -20.60 -19.52 -27.10
CA THR A 19 -20.96 -18.13 -26.91
C THR A 19 -21.33 -17.88 -25.44
N ILE A 20 -20.72 -16.87 -24.82
CA ILE A 20 -21.09 -16.41 -23.48
C ILE A 20 -22.41 -15.64 -23.56
N ALA A 21 -23.49 -16.25 -23.08
CA ALA A 21 -24.74 -15.58 -22.77
C ALA A 21 -25.03 -15.78 -21.27
N GLY A 22 -25.31 -14.69 -20.56
CA GLY A 22 -25.50 -14.64 -19.12
C GLY A 22 -26.70 -15.45 -18.62
N GLY A 23 -26.49 -16.75 -18.40
CA GLY A 23 -27.41 -17.64 -17.71
C GLY A 23 -26.78 -18.12 -16.41
N ALA A 24 -27.54 -18.09 -15.32
CA ALA A 24 -27.18 -18.71 -14.05
C ALA A 24 -26.62 -20.11 -14.30
N ILE A 25 -25.45 -20.41 -13.72
CA ILE A 25 -24.82 -21.73 -13.83
C ILE A 25 -25.76 -22.76 -13.20
N ALA A 26 -26.55 -23.43 -14.02
CA ALA A 26 -27.37 -24.56 -13.61
C ALA A 26 -26.42 -25.72 -13.32
N TYR A 27 -26.26 -26.04 -12.03
CA TYR A 27 -25.53 -27.23 -11.61
C TYR A 27 -26.35 -28.47 -11.97
N PRO A 28 -25.72 -29.57 -12.42
CA PRO A 28 -26.43 -30.79 -12.77
C PRO A 28 -27.22 -31.30 -11.56
N GLU A 29 -28.52 -31.52 -11.74
CA GLU A 29 -29.37 -32.18 -10.75
C GLU A 29 -28.76 -33.55 -10.43
N LYS A 30 -28.18 -33.67 -9.22
CA LYS A 30 -27.72 -34.96 -8.72
C LYS A 30 -28.97 -35.82 -8.51
N LYS A 31 -29.05 -36.94 -9.24
CA LYS A 31 -30.12 -37.94 -9.12
C LYS A 31 -30.36 -38.27 -7.64
N ALA A 32 -31.65 -38.34 -7.29
CA ALA A 32 -32.14 -38.76 -6.00
C ALA A 32 -31.45 -40.07 -5.53
N GLU A 33 -31.18 -40.15 -4.22
CA GLU A 33 -30.63 -41.30 -3.48
C GLU A 33 -29.11 -41.51 -3.52
N ASN A 34 -28.36 -40.57 -2.95
CA ASN A 34 -27.04 -40.89 -2.41
C ASN A 34 -27.22 -41.25 -0.92
N SER A 35 -27.24 -42.56 -0.57
CA SER A 35 -27.33 -43.06 0.82
C SER A 35 -26.36 -42.32 1.75
N ALA A 36 -25.14 -42.09 1.27
CA ALA A 36 -24.11 -41.37 2.01
C ALA A 36 -24.50 -39.90 2.34
N GLN A 37 -25.20 -39.20 1.44
CA GLN A 37 -25.66 -37.83 1.73
C GLN A 37 -26.78 -37.85 2.77
N GLN A 38 -27.72 -38.79 2.67
CA GLN A 38 -28.81 -38.93 3.66
C GLN A 38 -28.25 -39.30 5.04
N GLU A 39 -27.27 -40.20 5.11
CA GLU A 39 -26.58 -40.55 6.35
C GLU A 39 -25.82 -39.36 6.96
N VAL A 40 -25.13 -38.56 6.14
CA VAL A 40 -24.43 -37.35 6.61
C VAL A 40 -25.43 -36.31 7.11
N MET A 41 -26.53 -36.08 6.40
CA MET A 41 -27.57 -35.14 6.83
C MET A 41 -28.33 -35.63 8.08
N ALA A 42 -28.52 -36.94 8.23
CA ALA A 42 -29.10 -37.51 9.45
C ALA A 42 -28.20 -37.33 10.68
N ARG A 43 -26.86 -37.33 10.49
CA ARG A 43 -25.89 -37.17 11.58
C ARG A 43 -25.54 -35.71 11.91
N PHE A 44 -25.45 -34.85 10.89
CA PHE A 44 -24.89 -33.49 11.00
C PHE A 44 -25.80 -32.39 10.44
N GLY A 45 -26.97 -32.75 9.90
CA GLY A 45 -27.86 -31.82 9.24
C GLY A 45 -28.92 -31.20 10.16
N ASP A 46 -28.91 -31.54 11.45
CA ASP A 46 -29.85 -31.06 12.47
C ASP A 46 -31.33 -31.23 12.08
N GLY A 47 -31.65 -32.27 11.32
CA GLY A 47 -32.99 -32.56 10.82
C GLY A 47 -33.46 -31.65 9.68
N LEU A 48 -32.61 -30.75 9.17
CA LEU A 48 -32.92 -29.86 8.07
C LEU A 48 -32.44 -30.44 6.73
N PRO A 49 -33.13 -30.16 5.61
CA PRO A 49 -32.67 -30.55 4.29
C PRO A 49 -31.35 -29.85 3.94
N TYR A 50 -30.60 -30.46 3.01
CA TYR A 50 -29.35 -29.86 2.53
C TYR A 50 -29.66 -28.61 1.72
N GLU A 51 -29.15 -27.48 2.20
CA GLU A 51 -29.20 -26.20 1.51
C GLU A 51 -27.79 -25.61 1.52
N ARG A 52 -27.21 -25.43 0.32
CA ARG A 52 -25.79 -25.07 0.18
C ARG A 52 -25.48 -23.75 0.90
N GLU A 53 -26.30 -22.73 0.69
CA GLU A 53 -26.07 -21.39 1.25
C GLU A 53 -26.10 -21.43 2.77
N ARG A 54 -27.12 -22.06 3.36
CA ARG A 54 -27.23 -22.26 4.81
C ARG A 54 -25.98 -22.92 5.40
N ILE A 55 -25.56 -24.07 4.86
CA ILE A 55 -24.38 -24.79 5.37
C ILE A 55 -23.10 -23.96 5.23
N VAL A 56 -22.96 -23.19 4.14
CA VAL A 56 -21.82 -22.27 3.96
C VAL A 56 -21.84 -21.13 4.99
N HIS A 57 -23.01 -20.56 5.28
CA HIS A 57 -23.15 -19.52 6.30
C HIS A 57 -22.87 -20.04 7.71
N GLU A 58 -23.39 -21.21 8.07
CA GLU A 58 -23.11 -21.88 9.36
C GLU A 58 -21.61 -22.18 9.51
N ALA A 59 -20.97 -22.71 8.47
CA ALA A 59 -19.53 -22.95 8.48
C ALA A 59 -18.74 -21.64 8.65
N ARG A 60 -19.09 -20.57 7.92
CA ARG A 60 -18.46 -19.25 8.06
C ARG A 60 -18.62 -18.70 9.48
N PHE A 61 -19.80 -18.84 10.07
CA PHE A 61 -20.08 -18.40 11.44
C PHE A 61 -19.15 -19.08 12.45
N TYR A 62 -19.06 -20.42 12.43
CA TYR A 62 -18.17 -21.15 13.35
C TYR A 62 -16.68 -20.90 13.08
N MET A 63 -16.30 -20.66 11.82
CA MET A 63 -14.93 -20.26 11.47
C MET A 63 -14.57 -18.89 12.07
N ALA A 64 -15.48 -17.92 12.06
CA ALA A 64 -15.29 -16.62 12.68
C ALA A 64 -15.20 -16.72 14.21
N GLN A 65 -16.13 -17.46 14.83
CA GLN A 65 -16.11 -17.72 16.27
C GLN A 65 -14.82 -18.43 16.71
N SER A 66 -14.33 -19.38 15.91
CA SER A 66 -13.05 -20.04 16.16
C SER A 66 -11.86 -19.07 16.08
N ALA A 67 -11.87 -18.12 15.15
CA ALA A 67 -10.82 -17.11 15.03
C ALA A 67 -10.78 -16.20 16.27
N GLU A 68 -11.93 -15.73 16.74
CA GLU A 68 -12.05 -14.90 17.95
C GLU A 68 -11.55 -15.64 19.19
N ALA A 69 -11.99 -16.89 19.39
CA ALA A 69 -11.53 -17.72 20.50
C ALA A 69 -10.01 -17.97 20.46
N MET A 70 -9.42 -18.08 19.28
CA MET A 70 -7.97 -18.24 19.13
C MET A 70 -7.19 -16.97 19.45
N LEU A 71 -7.72 -15.79 19.11
CA LEU A 71 -7.11 -14.52 19.48
C LEU A 71 -7.13 -14.33 21.00
N GLU A 72 -8.25 -14.65 21.65
CA GLU A 72 -8.34 -14.66 23.11
C GLU A 72 -7.37 -15.66 23.73
N ALA A 73 -7.25 -16.88 23.19
CA ALA A 73 -6.24 -17.84 23.62
C ALA A 73 -4.81 -17.29 23.47
N GLY A 74 -4.53 -16.57 22.38
CA GLY A 74 -3.23 -15.91 22.16
C GLY A 74 -2.88 -14.88 23.22
N LYS A 75 -3.86 -14.07 23.66
CA LYS A 75 -3.67 -13.14 24.79
C LYS A 75 -3.27 -13.88 26.07
N ARG A 76 -3.86 -15.04 26.33
CA ARG A 76 -3.58 -15.86 27.53
C ARG A 76 -2.20 -16.52 27.43
N LEU A 77 -1.81 -16.95 26.23
CA LEU A 77 -0.45 -17.45 25.95
C LEU A 77 0.62 -16.38 26.16
N ILE A 78 0.36 -15.12 25.79
CA ILE A 78 1.27 -13.99 26.06
C ILE A 78 1.42 -13.77 27.56
N ILE A 79 0.30 -13.76 28.30
CA ILE A 79 0.31 -13.64 29.77
C ILE A 79 1.12 -14.79 30.38
N LEU A 80 0.89 -16.03 29.97
CA LEU A 80 1.66 -17.19 30.43
C LEU A 80 3.15 -17.01 30.14
N LYS A 81 3.52 -16.62 28.91
CA LYS A 81 4.91 -16.45 28.53
C LYS A 81 5.66 -15.40 29.36
N GLU A 82 4.97 -14.34 29.77
CA GLU A 82 5.57 -13.25 30.56
C GLU A 82 5.72 -13.62 32.05
N ASN A 83 4.87 -14.51 32.55
CA ASN A 83 4.83 -14.88 33.97
C ASN A 83 5.56 -16.19 34.29
N GLU A 84 5.91 -16.99 33.27
CA GLU A 84 6.57 -18.28 33.44
C GLU A 84 8.09 -18.20 33.17
N PRO A 85 8.94 -18.93 33.91
CA PRO A 85 10.38 -18.95 33.68
C PRO A 85 10.76 -19.51 32.29
N HIS A 86 12.00 -19.23 31.86
CA HIS A 86 12.56 -19.82 30.63
C HIS A 86 12.49 -21.36 30.66
N GLY A 87 11.72 -21.95 29.74
CA GLY A 87 11.55 -23.42 29.61
C GLY A 87 10.14 -23.90 29.95
N GLU A 88 9.61 -23.46 31.10
CA GLU A 88 8.28 -23.85 31.64
C GLU A 88 7.14 -23.51 30.67
N PHE A 89 7.21 -22.36 29.99
CA PHE A 89 6.23 -22.00 28.97
C PHE A 89 6.12 -23.07 27.86
N THR A 90 7.25 -23.67 27.46
CA THR A 90 7.26 -24.68 26.40
C THR A 90 6.58 -25.96 26.86
N GLU A 91 6.84 -26.37 28.11
CA GLU A 91 6.20 -27.53 28.74
C GLU A 91 4.69 -27.31 28.88
N ILE A 92 4.26 -26.16 29.40
CA ILE A 92 2.83 -25.82 29.52
C ILE A 92 2.12 -25.89 28.16
N VAL A 93 2.72 -25.32 27.12
CA VAL A 93 2.14 -25.28 25.77
C VAL A 93 2.04 -26.68 25.16
N THR A 94 3.07 -27.52 25.34
CA THR A 94 3.15 -28.83 24.70
C THR A 94 2.40 -29.91 25.47
N GLU A 95 2.53 -29.94 26.80
CA GLU A 95 2.02 -31.02 27.65
C GLU A 95 0.62 -30.72 28.19
N LYS A 96 0.37 -29.48 28.65
CA LYS A 96 -0.91 -29.11 29.27
C LYS A 96 -1.94 -28.63 28.26
N LEU A 97 -1.51 -27.81 27.29
CA LEU A 97 -2.37 -27.28 26.23
C LEU A 97 -2.39 -28.13 24.96
N GLY A 98 -1.50 -29.13 24.85
CA GLY A 98 -1.51 -30.10 23.76
C GLY A 98 -1.24 -29.51 22.38
N MET A 99 -0.48 -28.41 22.30
CA MET A 99 -0.19 -27.74 21.03
C MET A 99 1.31 -27.52 20.79
N ALA A 100 1.71 -27.50 19.53
CA ALA A 100 3.11 -27.26 19.17
C ALA A 100 3.53 -25.83 19.51
N HIS A 101 4.75 -25.65 20.02
CA HIS A 101 5.30 -24.34 20.36
C HIS A 101 5.28 -23.34 19.17
N ARG A 102 5.46 -23.83 17.94
CA ARG A 102 5.31 -22.99 16.72
C ARG A 102 3.88 -22.46 16.54
N THR A 103 2.88 -23.29 16.83
CA THR A 103 1.47 -22.90 16.77
C THR A 103 1.16 -21.86 17.84
N ALA A 104 1.62 -22.06 19.08
CA ALA A 104 1.47 -21.08 20.14
C ALA A 104 2.11 -19.73 19.79
N ASN A 105 3.34 -19.74 19.24
CA ASN A 105 4.00 -18.52 18.77
C ASN A 105 3.23 -17.82 17.66
N SER A 106 2.67 -18.57 16.70
CA SER A 106 1.84 -17.99 15.64
C SER A 106 0.56 -17.35 16.20
N ILE A 107 -0.10 -18.01 17.15
CA ILE A 107 -1.32 -17.49 17.81
C ILE A 107 -1.00 -16.25 18.66
N MET A 108 0.08 -16.23 19.42
CA MET A 108 0.51 -15.05 20.19
C MET A 108 0.84 -13.86 19.30
N LYS A 109 1.57 -14.09 18.19
CA LYS A 109 1.88 -13.04 17.22
C LYS A 109 0.62 -12.45 16.61
N ALA A 110 -0.34 -13.31 16.24
CA ALA A 110 -1.63 -12.86 15.74
C ALA A 110 -2.40 -12.04 16.79
N ALA A 111 -2.39 -12.46 18.06
CA ALA A 111 -3.04 -11.73 19.14
C ALA A 111 -2.40 -10.35 19.41
N LEU A 112 -1.07 -10.25 19.45
CA LEU A 112 -0.33 -8.98 19.61
C LEU A 112 -0.70 -7.96 18.53
N LYS A 113 -0.66 -8.39 17.27
CA LYS A 113 -1.03 -7.55 16.13
C LYS A 113 -2.50 -7.14 16.15
N TYR A 114 -3.41 -8.03 16.53
CA TYR A 114 -4.84 -7.70 16.65
C TYR A 114 -5.14 -6.69 17.76
N THR A 115 -4.32 -6.64 18.81
CA THR A 115 -4.40 -5.61 19.85
C THR A 115 -3.73 -4.28 19.48
N SER A 116 -3.00 -4.22 18.36
CA SER A 116 -2.33 -3.02 17.87
C SER A 116 -3.34 -1.88 17.65
N PRO A 117 -3.07 -0.64 18.13
CA PRO A 117 -3.99 0.49 17.98
C PRO A 117 -4.40 0.78 16.54
N LEU A 118 -3.51 0.49 15.58
CA LEU A 118 -3.75 0.66 14.14
C LEU A 118 -4.80 -0.31 13.59
N LEU A 119 -4.79 -1.56 14.07
CA LEU A 119 -5.65 -2.64 13.53
C LEU A 119 -6.95 -2.85 14.30
N GLN A 120 -7.10 -2.24 15.50
CA GLN A 120 -8.33 -2.39 16.31
C GLN A 120 -9.60 -2.00 15.56
N LYS A 121 -9.57 -0.94 14.75
CA LYS A 121 -10.73 -0.45 13.96
C LYS A 121 -11.11 -1.39 12.81
N ASN A 122 -10.13 -2.15 12.31
CA ASN A 122 -10.22 -2.97 11.10
C ASN A 122 -10.27 -4.48 11.38
N SER A 123 -10.37 -4.81 12.66
CA SER A 123 -10.22 -6.12 13.26
C SER A 123 -11.30 -7.12 12.81
N LEU A 124 -12.56 -6.65 12.71
CA LEU A 124 -13.70 -7.42 12.21
C LEU A 124 -13.61 -7.70 10.70
N THR A 125 -13.09 -6.76 9.93
CA THR A 125 -12.94 -6.88 8.47
C THR A 125 -11.98 -8.01 8.11
N LEU A 126 -10.81 -8.06 8.76
CA LEU A 126 -9.83 -9.11 8.56
C LEU A 126 -10.30 -10.46 9.11
N ALA A 127 -11.08 -10.46 10.21
CA ALA A 127 -11.62 -11.68 10.80
C ALA A 127 -12.52 -12.49 9.84
N SER A 128 -13.18 -11.81 8.90
CA SER A 128 -14.12 -12.41 7.94
C SER A 128 -13.47 -13.34 6.89
N LEU A 129 -12.16 -13.21 6.64
CA LEU A 129 -11.38 -14.00 5.67
C LEU A 129 -11.14 -15.45 6.12
N GLY A 130 -11.48 -15.77 7.37
CA GLY A 130 -11.27 -17.06 7.98
C GLY A 130 -9.85 -17.26 8.54
N LYS A 131 -9.78 -18.09 9.58
CA LYS A 131 -8.59 -18.41 10.39
C LYS A 131 -7.30 -18.61 9.58
N ALA A 132 -7.34 -19.43 8.53
CA ALA A 132 -6.12 -19.83 7.82
C ALA A 132 -5.53 -18.70 6.96
N LYS A 133 -6.37 -17.80 6.43
CA LYS A 133 -5.90 -16.62 5.69
C LYS A 133 -5.45 -15.52 6.64
N LEU A 134 -6.15 -15.35 7.76
CA LEU A 134 -5.69 -14.50 8.86
C LEU A 134 -4.26 -14.86 9.28
N PHE A 135 -3.92 -16.14 9.47
CA PHE A 135 -2.56 -16.49 9.87
C PHE A 135 -1.46 -16.14 8.85
N GLU A 136 -1.76 -16.21 7.55
CA GLU A 136 -0.81 -15.80 6.51
C GLU A 136 -0.73 -14.28 6.38
N LEU A 137 -1.86 -13.57 6.47
CA LEU A 137 -1.86 -12.12 6.41
C LEU A 137 -1.16 -11.51 7.63
N MET A 138 -1.34 -12.11 8.81
CA MET A 138 -0.75 -11.60 10.05
C MET A 138 0.78 -11.78 10.12
N THR A 139 1.43 -12.42 9.13
CA THR A 139 2.89 -12.34 9.00
C THR A 139 3.39 -11.07 8.30
N GLU A 140 2.53 -10.37 7.57
CA GLU A 140 2.83 -9.13 6.85
C GLU A 140 2.81 -7.90 7.76
N ASP A 141 3.40 -6.78 7.35
CA ASP A 141 3.55 -5.60 8.21
C ASP A 141 2.21 -4.97 8.61
N ASP A 142 2.18 -4.35 9.81
CA ASP A 142 0.95 -3.78 10.39
C ASP A 142 0.37 -2.66 9.50
N GLU A 143 1.21 -1.95 8.77
CA GLU A 143 0.83 -0.91 7.79
C GLU A 143 0.13 -1.54 6.56
N ASP A 144 0.69 -2.60 6.00
CA ASP A 144 0.13 -3.31 4.84
C ASP A 144 -1.23 -3.94 5.18
N LEU A 145 -1.38 -4.44 6.42
CA LEU A 145 -2.64 -5.00 6.91
C LEU A 145 -3.71 -3.94 7.14
N ALA A 146 -3.32 -2.76 7.64
CA ALA A 146 -4.23 -1.64 7.78
C ALA A 146 -4.70 -1.15 6.40
N GLU A 147 -3.78 -1.02 5.45
CA GLU A 147 -4.08 -0.65 4.07
C GLU A 147 -5.06 -1.64 3.42
N LEU A 148 -4.82 -2.95 3.54
CA LEU A 148 -5.74 -3.97 3.00
C LEU A 148 -7.15 -3.84 3.56
N ALA A 149 -7.27 -3.59 4.86
CA ALA A 149 -8.56 -3.52 5.53
C ALA A 149 -9.34 -2.21 5.23
N GLU A 150 -8.64 -1.16 4.83
CA GLU A 150 -9.22 0.10 4.33
C GLU A 150 -9.58 0.04 2.83
N GLY A 151 -9.44 -1.13 2.20
CA GLY A 151 -9.74 -1.35 0.78
C GLY A 151 -8.54 -1.15 -0.15
N GLY A 152 -7.34 -1.11 0.39
CA GLY A 152 -6.08 -1.20 -0.36
C GLY A 152 -5.73 -2.63 -0.74
N THR A 153 -4.44 -2.88 -1.00
CA THR A 153 -3.96 -4.17 -1.49
C THR A 153 -2.75 -4.65 -0.72
N ILE A 154 -2.62 -5.96 -0.54
CA ILE A 154 -1.42 -6.60 0.02
C ILE A 154 -0.81 -7.53 -1.03
N ALA A 155 0.49 -7.39 -1.33
CA ALA A 155 1.13 -8.07 -2.46
C ALA A 155 0.35 -7.92 -3.78
N GLY A 156 -0.29 -6.77 -3.99
CA GLY A 156 -1.14 -6.48 -5.15
C GLY A 156 -2.52 -7.14 -5.16
N LEU A 157 -2.95 -7.74 -4.03
CA LEU A 157 -4.25 -8.43 -3.89
C LEU A 157 -5.20 -7.60 -3.03
N THR A 158 -6.44 -7.44 -3.51
CA THR A 158 -7.54 -6.85 -2.74
C THR A 158 -8.11 -7.84 -1.71
N LEU A 159 -8.82 -7.33 -0.71
CA LEU A 159 -9.48 -8.14 0.31
C LEU A 159 -10.40 -9.23 -0.29
N ASP A 160 -11.16 -8.87 -1.34
CA ASP A 160 -12.06 -9.78 -2.03
C ASP A 160 -11.32 -10.89 -2.80
N GLU A 161 -10.20 -10.56 -3.43
CA GLU A 161 -9.36 -11.55 -4.12
C GLU A 161 -8.72 -12.52 -3.13
N VAL A 162 -8.28 -12.00 -1.97
CA VAL A 162 -7.80 -12.81 -0.86
C VAL A 162 -8.91 -13.72 -0.36
N ASP A 163 -10.17 -13.27 -0.23
CA ASP A 163 -11.30 -14.12 0.17
C ASP A 163 -11.62 -15.21 -0.89
N ARG A 164 -11.45 -14.93 -2.17
CA ARG A 164 -11.76 -15.87 -3.26
C ARG A 164 -10.69 -16.92 -3.51
N MET A 165 -9.43 -16.66 -3.17
CA MET A 165 -8.33 -17.62 -3.40
C MET A 165 -8.18 -18.65 -2.27
N SER A 166 -7.43 -19.72 -2.55
CA SER A 166 -7.05 -20.68 -1.52
C SER A 166 -5.91 -20.18 -0.64
N VAL A 167 -5.80 -20.68 0.59
CA VAL A 167 -4.69 -20.36 1.52
C VAL A 167 -3.33 -20.69 0.90
N ARG A 168 -3.26 -21.76 0.10
CA ARG A 168 -2.01 -22.19 -0.57
C ARG A 168 -1.58 -21.18 -1.64
N GLU A 169 -2.53 -20.61 -2.37
CA GLU A 169 -2.27 -19.57 -3.36
C GLU A 169 -1.83 -18.28 -2.67
N LEU A 170 -2.55 -17.84 -1.63
CA LEU A 170 -2.18 -16.67 -0.82
C LEU A 170 -0.76 -16.77 -0.26
N ARG A 171 -0.40 -17.93 0.32
CA ARG A 171 0.96 -18.15 0.82
C ARG A 171 2.00 -18.11 -0.29
N ALA A 172 1.67 -18.60 -1.49
CA ALA A 172 2.59 -18.61 -2.63
C ALA A 172 2.79 -17.20 -3.20
N THR A 173 1.74 -16.37 -3.23
CA THR A 173 1.82 -14.98 -3.68
C THR A 173 2.63 -14.14 -2.71
N LEU A 174 2.34 -14.18 -1.41
CA LEU A 174 3.10 -13.44 -0.39
C LEU A 174 4.59 -13.79 -0.42
N ARG A 175 4.95 -15.09 -0.50
CA ARG A 175 6.35 -15.52 -0.62
C ARG A 175 7.04 -15.03 -1.89
N LYS A 176 6.29 -14.97 -3.01
CA LYS A 176 6.85 -14.48 -4.27
C LYS A 176 7.13 -12.99 -4.19
N ASP A 177 6.24 -12.24 -3.54
CA ASP A 177 6.37 -10.81 -3.32
C ASP A 177 7.55 -10.50 -2.39
N GLU A 178 7.64 -11.18 -1.24
CA GLU A 178 8.78 -11.08 -0.31
C GLU A 178 10.12 -11.39 -1.02
N ALA A 179 10.15 -12.45 -1.83
CA ALA A 179 11.34 -12.79 -2.61
C ALA A 179 11.68 -11.75 -3.68
N ALA A 180 10.69 -11.08 -4.27
CA ALA A 180 10.90 -10.00 -5.23
C ALA A 180 11.44 -8.74 -4.54
N LEU A 181 10.85 -8.37 -3.40
CA LEU A 181 11.30 -7.25 -2.57
C LEU A 181 12.75 -7.45 -2.14
N LYS A 182 13.08 -8.63 -1.61
CA LYS A 182 14.44 -8.96 -1.18
C LYS A 182 15.45 -8.92 -2.33
N ARG A 183 15.09 -9.40 -3.52
CA ARG A 183 15.94 -9.29 -4.73
C ARG A 183 16.17 -7.83 -5.12
N SER A 184 15.12 -7.01 -5.06
CA SER A 184 15.23 -5.58 -5.35
C SER A 184 16.20 -4.90 -4.39
N GLN A 185 16.05 -5.14 -3.07
CA GLN A 185 16.94 -4.61 -2.04
C GLN A 185 18.40 -5.06 -2.23
N GLN A 186 18.63 -6.32 -2.58
CA GLN A 186 19.98 -6.82 -2.87
C GLN A 186 20.60 -6.12 -4.07
N LEU A 187 19.83 -5.90 -5.13
CA LEU A 187 20.29 -5.20 -6.32
C LEU A 187 20.62 -3.74 -6.01
N VAL A 188 19.79 -3.06 -5.22
CA VAL A 188 20.07 -1.69 -4.74
C VAL A 188 21.39 -1.65 -3.95
N ALA A 189 21.56 -2.53 -2.97
CA ALA A 189 22.78 -2.59 -2.17
C ALA A 189 24.04 -2.92 -3.00
N GLU A 190 23.91 -3.77 -4.02
CA GLU A 190 25.01 -4.05 -4.96
C GLU A 190 25.33 -2.82 -5.83
N LYS A 191 24.31 -2.11 -6.30
CA LYS A 191 24.47 -0.88 -7.08
C LYS A 191 25.07 0.24 -6.26
N GLU A 192 24.71 0.40 -4.99
CA GLU A 192 25.32 1.35 -4.06
C GLU A 192 26.82 1.07 -3.88
N LYS A 193 27.21 -0.21 -3.72
CA LYS A 193 28.64 -0.58 -3.68
C LYS A 193 29.37 -0.26 -4.98
N GLN A 194 28.75 -0.55 -6.13
CA GLN A 194 29.32 -0.21 -7.44
C GLN A 194 29.48 1.31 -7.60
N LEU A 195 28.49 2.09 -7.17
CA LEU A 195 28.55 3.55 -7.18
C LEU A 195 29.69 4.07 -6.30
N GLN A 196 29.87 3.53 -5.09
CA GLN A 196 30.98 3.88 -4.20
C GLN A 196 32.35 3.52 -4.80
N GLN A 197 32.47 2.36 -5.44
CA GLN A 197 33.72 1.97 -6.11
C GLN A 197 34.02 2.87 -7.30
N LEU A 198 33.01 3.19 -8.11
CA LEU A 198 33.16 4.05 -9.27
C LEU A 198 33.48 5.49 -8.84
N SER A 199 32.84 5.99 -7.78
CA SER A 199 33.17 7.31 -7.21
C SER A 199 34.61 7.33 -6.71
N GLN A 200 35.06 6.29 -6.00
CA GLN A 200 36.45 6.18 -5.54
C GLN A 200 37.45 6.17 -6.71
N GLN A 201 37.17 5.40 -7.76
CA GLN A 201 38.00 5.35 -8.97
C GLN A 201 38.04 6.68 -9.72
N LEU A 202 36.95 7.45 -9.69
CA LEU A 202 36.90 8.79 -10.27
C LEU A 202 37.75 9.77 -9.46
N THR A 203 37.71 9.73 -8.12
CA THR A 203 38.62 10.52 -7.26
C THR A 203 40.08 10.12 -7.44
N ASP A 204 40.38 8.83 -7.63
CA ASP A 204 41.75 8.36 -7.82
C ASP A 204 42.30 8.67 -9.23
N LYS A 205 41.42 8.82 -10.24
CA LYS A 205 41.80 9.20 -11.62
C LYS A 205 41.88 10.71 -11.85
N THR A 206 41.31 11.55 -10.99
CA THR A 206 41.60 12.98 -10.98
C THR A 206 43.00 13.22 -10.40
N PHE A 207 43.98 13.40 -11.29
CA PHE A 207 45.43 13.42 -11.02
C PHE A 207 45.94 14.61 -10.17
N PRO A 208 47.13 14.46 -9.53
CA PRO A 208 47.92 15.57 -9.01
C PRO A 208 48.69 16.28 -10.14
N SER A 209 48.43 17.59 -10.31
CA SER A 209 49.30 18.66 -10.87
C SER A 209 48.69 19.53 -11.98
N ALA A 210 48.95 20.84 -11.83
CA ALA A 210 49.01 21.92 -12.82
C ALA A 210 47.71 22.63 -13.25
N ALA A 211 47.54 23.81 -12.63
CA ALA A 211 47.03 25.06 -13.17
C ALA A 211 46.69 25.13 -14.68
N SER A 212 45.40 25.20 -15.00
CA SER A 212 44.78 26.21 -15.87
C SER A 212 43.27 25.97 -15.92
N ASP A 213 42.52 27.07 -15.95
CA ASP A 213 41.06 27.21 -15.92
C ASP A 213 40.35 27.03 -14.57
N LYS A 214 39.92 28.20 -14.05
CA LYS A 214 39.06 28.38 -12.88
C LYS A 214 37.62 27.97 -13.22
N GLN A 215 37.37 26.68 -13.38
CA GLN A 215 36.05 26.14 -13.07
C GLN A 215 36.20 25.32 -11.81
N ALA A 216 35.66 25.86 -10.71
CA ALA A 216 35.61 25.15 -9.44
C ALA A 216 34.99 23.76 -9.66
N PRO A 217 35.52 22.70 -9.04
CA PRO A 217 34.84 21.40 -9.04
C PRO A 217 33.42 21.65 -8.51
N LEU A 218 32.41 21.35 -9.33
CA LEU A 218 31.01 21.37 -8.88
C LEU A 218 30.93 20.48 -7.65
N ASP A 219 30.77 21.10 -6.49
CA ASP A 219 30.78 20.44 -5.19
C ASP A 219 29.70 19.36 -5.20
N THR A 220 30.16 18.12 -5.22
CA THR A 220 29.27 17.00 -5.45
C THR A 220 28.33 16.76 -4.27
N GLN A 221 28.67 17.29 -3.10
CA GLN A 221 27.84 17.25 -1.91
C GLN A 221 26.82 18.39 -1.88
N GLN A 222 27.11 19.54 -2.50
CA GLN A 222 26.15 20.64 -2.63
C GLN A 222 24.92 20.24 -3.45
N TRP A 223 25.06 19.49 -4.56
CA TRP A 223 23.88 19.08 -5.32
C TRP A 223 23.04 18.04 -4.59
N VAL A 224 23.63 17.03 -3.93
CA VAL A 224 22.86 16.05 -3.14
C VAL A 224 22.09 16.72 -2.00
N THR A 225 22.71 17.70 -1.34
CA THR A 225 22.09 18.45 -0.24
C THR A 225 21.00 19.43 -0.71
N LEU A 226 21.11 20.00 -1.91
CA LEU A 226 20.07 20.87 -2.50
C LEU A 226 18.87 20.10 -3.10
N THR A 227 19.07 18.86 -3.54
CA THR A 227 18.15 18.21 -4.51
C THR A 227 17.22 17.14 -3.94
N LEU A 228 17.36 16.71 -2.68
CA LEU A 228 16.42 15.74 -2.09
C LEU A 228 15.71 16.28 -0.85
N GLU A 229 16.45 16.96 0.03
CA GLU A 229 15.86 17.67 1.17
C GLU A 229 15.13 18.94 0.66
N GLY A 230 13.81 19.00 0.85
CA GLY A 230 12.99 20.15 0.47
C GLY A 230 12.35 20.10 -0.92
N VAL A 231 12.55 19.04 -1.73
CA VAL A 231 11.78 18.86 -2.98
C VAL A 231 10.29 18.75 -2.70
N GLY A 232 9.91 18.02 -1.65
CA GLY A 232 8.52 17.90 -1.22
C GLY A 232 7.91 19.25 -0.85
N ASP A 233 8.66 20.07 -0.10
CA ASP A 233 8.22 21.42 0.27
C ASP A 233 8.06 22.33 -0.95
N ARG A 234 9.00 22.29 -1.90
CA ARG A 234 8.90 23.08 -3.14
C ARG A 234 7.75 22.62 -4.03
N LEU A 235 7.50 21.31 -4.10
CA LEU A 235 6.34 20.75 -4.80
C LEU A 235 5.03 21.21 -4.15
N LYS A 236 4.97 21.22 -2.81
CA LYS A 236 3.84 21.79 -2.05
C LYS A 236 3.66 23.28 -2.33
N SER A 237 4.74 24.06 -2.31
CA SER A 237 4.70 25.49 -2.65
C SER A 237 4.15 25.73 -4.06
N GLU A 238 4.56 24.93 -5.05
CA GLU A 238 4.05 25.03 -6.41
C GLU A 238 2.56 24.66 -6.50
N ARG A 239 2.12 23.61 -5.80
CA ARG A 239 0.70 23.28 -5.74
C ARG A 239 -0.12 24.42 -5.15
N LEU A 240 0.32 24.99 -4.03
CA LEU A 240 -0.35 26.10 -3.38
C LEU A 240 -0.35 27.36 -4.25
N ARG A 241 0.75 27.63 -4.98
CA ARG A 241 0.83 28.71 -5.97
C ARG A 241 -0.20 28.52 -7.10
N LEU A 242 -0.48 27.28 -7.49
CA LEU A 242 -1.54 26.96 -8.45
C LEU A 242 -2.94 27.03 -7.84
N GLY A 243 -3.08 27.25 -6.53
CA GLY A 243 -4.38 27.35 -5.84
C GLY A 243 -5.11 26.01 -5.80
N LEU A 244 -4.36 24.90 -5.85
CA LEU A 244 -4.93 23.57 -5.91
C LEU A 244 -4.87 22.91 -4.53
N SER A 245 -5.99 22.29 -4.14
CA SER A 245 -5.98 21.38 -2.99
C SER A 245 -5.11 20.17 -3.30
N GLN A 246 -4.61 19.51 -2.26
CA GLN A 246 -3.79 18.31 -2.40
C GLN A 246 -4.49 17.20 -3.19
N GLU A 247 -5.81 17.09 -3.04
CA GLU A 247 -6.66 16.12 -3.72
C GLU A 247 -6.82 16.45 -5.21
N SER A 248 -7.19 17.69 -5.53
CA SER A 248 -7.35 18.15 -6.92
C SER A 248 -6.04 18.08 -7.70
N PHE A 249 -4.92 18.39 -7.05
CA PHE A 249 -3.60 18.29 -7.68
C PHE A 249 -3.19 16.82 -7.91
N ALA A 250 -3.42 15.94 -6.94
CA ALA A 250 -3.15 14.51 -7.07
C ALA A 250 -3.93 13.89 -8.25
N GLU A 251 -5.25 14.15 -8.32
CA GLU A 251 -6.12 13.65 -9.38
C GLU A 251 -5.64 14.09 -10.77
N ARG A 252 -5.26 15.37 -10.91
CA ARG A 252 -4.76 15.92 -12.17
C ARG A 252 -3.39 15.37 -12.57
N CYS A 253 -2.58 14.96 -11.60
CA CYS A 253 -1.32 14.26 -11.83
C CYS A 253 -1.48 12.73 -11.96
N GLY A 254 -2.71 12.20 -11.90
CA GLY A 254 -2.98 10.77 -12.06
C GLY A 254 -2.61 9.91 -10.84
N VAL A 255 -2.51 10.52 -9.66
CA VAL A 255 -2.15 9.83 -8.40
C VAL A 255 -3.21 10.05 -7.32
N LYS A 256 -3.17 9.24 -6.26
CA LYS A 256 -4.08 9.40 -5.11
C LYS A 256 -3.61 10.54 -4.19
N LYS A 257 -4.53 11.13 -3.42
CA LYS A 257 -4.24 12.18 -2.42
C LYS A 257 -3.13 11.79 -1.43
N LEU A 258 -3.11 10.53 -0.98
CA LEU A 258 -2.07 10.01 -0.09
C LEU A 258 -0.70 9.95 -0.78
N THR A 259 -0.65 9.59 -2.07
CA THR A 259 0.60 9.62 -2.84
C THR A 259 1.16 11.05 -2.91
N GLN A 260 0.29 12.04 -3.16
CA GLN A 260 0.67 13.45 -3.11
C GLN A 260 1.17 13.87 -1.73
N TYR A 261 0.52 13.41 -0.66
CA TYR A 261 0.96 13.66 0.72
C TYR A 261 2.40 13.18 0.94
N ASN A 262 2.68 11.93 0.57
CA ASN A 262 3.98 11.30 0.78
C ASN A 262 5.08 11.99 -0.05
N TYR A 263 4.74 12.51 -1.23
CA TYR A 263 5.66 13.34 -2.03
C TYR A 263 5.96 14.67 -1.35
N GLU A 264 4.95 15.38 -0.86
CA GLU A 264 5.13 16.67 -0.18
C GLU A 264 5.88 16.52 1.16
N LYS A 265 5.76 15.37 1.83
CA LYS A 265 6.51 15.04 3.05
C LYS A 265 7.92 14.48 2.78
N SER A 266 8.29 14.32 1.51
CA SER A 266 9.56 13.71 1.08
C SER A 266 9.77 12.25 1.54
N GLU A 267 8.68 11.53 1.86
CA GLU A 267 8.72 10.08 2.20
C GLU A 267 8.75 9.19 0.95
N ARG A 268 8.27 9.71 -0.18
CA ARG A 268 8.42 9.12 -1.51
C ARG A 268 8.78 10.21 -2.51
N HIS A 269 9.31 9.81 -3.65
CA HIS A 269 9.66 10.74 -4.73
C HIS A 269 8.72 10.56 -5.93
N PRO A 270 8.31 11.66 -6.58
CA PRO A 270 7.52 11.57 -7.80
C PRO A 270 8.32 10.96 -8.94
N ASP A 271 7.66 10.14 -9.76
CA ASP A 271 8.27 9.57 -10.96
C ASP A 271 8.22 10.54 -12.14
N ALA A 272 8.85 10.17 -13.26
CA ALA A 272 8.87 11.00 -14.45
C ALA A 272 7.46 11.25 -15.03
N GLY A 273 6.55 10.27 -14.94
CA GLY A 273 5.18 10.41 -15.43
C GLY A 273 4.41 11.49 -14.68
N TYR A 274 4.51 11.47 -13.35
CA TYR A 274 3.97 12.50 -12.48
C TYR A 274 4.55 13.89 -12.81
N LEU A 275 5.87 14.01 -12.97
CA LEU A 275 6.51 15.31 -13.22
C LEU A 275 6.10 15.92 -14.57
N ILE A 276 5.89 15.07 -15.59
CA ILE A 276 5.36 15.50 -16.88
C ILE A 276 3.94 16.05 -16.71
N ALA A 277 3.07 15.34 -15.98
CA ALA A 277 1.71 15.81 -15.70
C ALA A 277 1.73 17.13 -14.90
N ALA A 278 2.57 17.22 -13.87
CA ALA A 278 2.75 18.43 -13.06
C ALA A 278 3.22 19.62 -13.90
N LYS A 279 4.17 19.42 -14.84
CA LYS A 279 4.61 20.48 -15.76
C LYS A 279 3.46 20.98 -16.65
N ALA A 280 2.60 20.07 -17.13
CA ALA A 280 1.43 20.44 -17.92
C ALA A 280 0.41 21.28 -17.13
N LEU A 281 0.37 21.13 -15.80
CA LEU A 281 -0.44 21.96 -14.90
C LEU A 281 0.16 23.34 -14.60
N GLY A 282 1.38 23.62 -15.10
CA GLY A 282 2.08 24.88 -14.88
C GLY A 282 3.00 24.90 -13.66
N VAL A 283 3.38 23.73 -13.14
CA VAL A 283 4.43 23.61 -12.12
C VAL A 283 5.78 23.96 -12.73
N ASP A 284 6.54 24.80 -12.02
CA ASP A 284 7.92 25.09 -12.35
C ASP A 284 8.84 23.96 -11.87
N LEU A 285 9.10 23.00 -12.76
CA LEU A 285 10.02 21.89 -12.48
C LEU A 285 11.45 22.36 -12.18
N LEU A 286 11.90 23.50 -12.72
CA LEU A 286 13.22 24.03 -12.41
C LEU A 286 13.27 24.41 -10.93
N TYR A 287 12.25 25.12 -10.45
CA TYR A 287 12.12 25.44 -9.03
C TYR A 287 12.01 24.20 -8.15
N VAL A 288 11.18 23.23 -8.52
CA VAL A 288 11.03 21.99 -7.73
C VAL A 288 12.38 21.28 -7.58
N MET A 289 13.18 21.22 -8.65
CA MET A 289 14.46 20.49 -8.64
C MET A 289 15.60 21.28 -8.01
N THR A 290 15.70 22.58 -8.29
CA THR A 290 16.90 23.38 -7.99
C THR A 290 16.69 24.44 -6.91
N GLY A 291 15.43 24.74 -6.57
CA GLY A 291 15.09 25.89 -5.72
C GLY A 291 15.09 27.23 -6.44
N GLU A 292 15.55 27.29 -7.70
CA GLU A 292 15.56 28.51 -8.51
C GLU A 292 14.31 28.58 -9.40
N ARG A 293 13.55 29.67 -9.32
CA ARG A 293 12.38 29.88 -10.18
C ARG A 293 12.81 30.35 -11.57
N SER A 294 12.14 29.86 -12.60
CA SER A 294 12.47 30.21 -13.99
C SER A 294 12.10 31.65 -14.37
N ASP A 295 11.13 32.26 -13.69
CA ASP A 295 10.61 33.60 -14.00
C ASP A 295 10.61 34.53 -12.78
N GLU A 296 11.11 35.76 -12.93
CA GLU A 296 11.11 36.82 -11.89
C GLU A 296 9.71 37.16 -11.36
N ALA A 297 8.67 37.02 -12.19
CA ALA A 297 7.27 37.21 -11.79
C ALA A 297 6.77 36.12 -10.82
N SER A 298 7.36 34.92 -10.87
CA SER A 298 7.00 33.79 -10.02
C SER A 298 7.69 33.86 -8.64
N ALA A 299 8.77 34.64 -8.53
CA ALA A 299 9.52 34.84 -7.27
C ALA A 299 8.77 35.69 -6.22
N LEU A 300 7.76 36.46 -6.64
CA LEU A 300 6.90 37.25 -5.75
C LEU A 300 5.68 36.47 -5.21
N ASP A 301 5.38 35.28 -5.77
CA ASP A 301 4.19 34.47 -5.48
C ASP A 301 4.51 33.30 -4.52
N VAL A 302 5.25 33.55 -3.44
CA VAL A 302 5.36 32.56 -2.35
C VAL A 302 4.08 32.62 -1.53
N VAL A 303 3.16 31.70 -1.81
CA VAL A 303 1.96 31.48 -0.99
C VAL A 303 2.42 30.93 0.35
N ARG A 304 2.31 31.72 1.42
CA ARG A 304 2.91 31.39 2.72
C ARG A 304 2.08 30.38 3.51
N ASP A 305 0.77 30.41 3.35
CA ASP A 305 -0.17 29.61 4.14
C ASP A 305 -1.46 29.28 3.36
N GLU A 306 -2.31 28.45 3.98
CA GLU A 306 -3.60 28.01 3.41
C GLU A 306 -4.57 29.18 3.23
N GLU A 307 -4.54 30.21 4.09
CA GLU A 307 -5.38 31.41 3.95
C GLU A 307 -5.01 32.20 2.69
N GLU A 308 -3.72 32.38 2.41
CA GLU A 308 -3.23 33.04 1.20
C GLU A 308 -3.59 32.22 -0.06
N ALA A 309 -3.54 30.89 0.03
CA ALA A 309 -3.96 29.99 -1.05
C ALA A 309 -5.46 30.10 -1.34
N GLU A 310 -6.29 30.15 -0.31
CA GLU A 310 -7.74 30.32 -0.43
C GLU A 310 -8.11 31.67 -1.06
N VAL A 311 -7.46 32.75 -0.65
CA VAL A 311 -7.67 34.09 -1.21
C VAL A 311 -7.29 34.14 -2.68
N LEU A 312 -6.15 33.55 -3.06
CA LEU A 312 -5.72 33.47 -4.46
C LEU A 312 -6.68 32.63 -5.31
N THR A 313 -7.15 31.51 -4.76
CA THR A 313 -8.13 30.64 -5.42
C THR A 313 -9.44 31.39 -5.64
N ALA A 314 -9.97 32.02 -4.60
CA ALA A 314 -11.17 32.84 -4.68
C ALA A 314 -11.00 33.94 -5.75
N PHE A 315 -9.90 34.69 -5.71
CA PHE A 315 -9.60 35.76 -6.67
C PHE A 315 -9.57 35.30 -8.13
N ARG A 316 -9.01 34.10 -8.41
CA ARG A 316 -8.96 33.52 -9.75
C ARG A 316 -10.33 33.15 -10.32
N HIS A 317 -11.30 32.83 -9.46
CA HIS A 317 -12.67 32.47 -9.85
C HIS A 317 -13.61 33.67 -9.96
N ILE A 318 -13.14 34.88 -9.62
CA ILE A 318 -13.93 36.12 -9.79
C ILE A 318 -13.97 36.53 -11.27
N PRO A 319 -15.15 36.86 -11.84
CA PRO A 319 -15.29 37.43 -13.18
C PRO A 319 -14.52 38.75 -13.36
N GLY A 320 -14.04 39.05 -14.58
CA GLY A 320 -13.08 40.13 -14.84
C GLY A 320 -13.44 41.51 -14.27
N GLU A 321 -14.70 41.94 -14.37
CA GLU A 321 -15.15 43.25 -13.83
C GLU A 321 -15.07 43.32 -12.30
N THR A 322 -15.44 42.23 -11.61
CA THR A 322 -15.40 42.15 -10.14
C THR A 322 -13.96 41.97 -9.63
N ARG A 323 -13.07 41.39 -10.45
CA ARG A 323 -11.65 41.20 -10.12
C ARG A 323 -10.91 42.53 -10.03
N GLU A 324 -11.24 43.49 -10.89
CA GLU A 324 -10.69 44.85 -10.83
C GLU A 324 -11.13 45.60 -9.56
N VAL A 325 -12.37 45.40 -9.11
CA VAL A 325 -12.86 45.98 -7.86
C VAL A 325 -12.10 45.40 -6.66
N ALA A 326 -11.92 44.08 -6.61
CA ALA A 326 -11.15 43.39 -5.58
C ALA A 326 -9.68 43.85 -5.55
N LYS A 327 -9.07 44.03 -6.73
CA LYS A 327 -7.70 44.55 -6.86
C LYS A 327 -7.59 45.96 -6.27
N ARG A 328 -8.48 46.88 -6.65
CA ARG A 328 -8.49 48.27 -6.12
C ARG A 328 -8.67 48.33 -4.60
N THR A 329 -9.53 47.48 -4.04
CA THR A 329 -9.75 47.44 -2.59
C THR A 329 -8.52 46.92 -1.85
N LEU A 330 -7.90 45.84 -2.33
CA LEU A 330 -6.66 45.31 -1.74
C LEU A 330 -5.50 46.31 -1.80
N THR A 331 -5.33 47.01 -2.93
CA THR A 331 -4.32 48.07 -3.06
C THR A 331 -4.56 49.21 -2.07
N ALA A 332 -5.81 49.68 -1.94
CA ALA A 332 -6.16 50.73 -0.99
C ALA A 332 -5.92 50.31 0.48
N MET A 333 -6.18 49.05 0.83
CA MET A 333 -5.90 48.52 2.17
C MET A 333 -4.39 48.43 2.45
N ALA A 334 -3.59 48.06 1.46
CA ALA A 334 -2.13 48.00 1.57
C ALA A 334 -1.52 49.40 1.75
N GLU A 335 -1.96 50.39 0.98
CA GLU A 335 -1.52 51.80 1.07
C GLU A 335 -1.91 52.44 2.41
N LYS A 336 -3.11 52.12 2.93
CA LYS A 336 -3.56 52.61 4.24
C LYS A 336 -2.72 52.02 5.39
N LYS A 337 -2.27 50.77 5.26
CA LYS A 337 -1.39 50.11 6.25
C LYS A 337 0.02 50.68 6.24
N THR A 338 0.58 51.01 5.07
CA THR A 338 1.92 51.63 4.97
C THR A 338 1.91 53.08 5.45
N ALA A 339 0.86 53.85 5.21
CA ALA A 339 0.69 55.20 5.75
C ALA A 339 0.60 55.21 7.30
N ARG A 340 -0.10 54.26 7.90
CA ARG A 340 -0.28 54.14 9.36
C ARG A 340 0.97 53.62 10.10
N ARG A 341 1.94 53.04 9.38
CA ARG A 341 3.22 52.56 9.93
C ARG A 341 4.33 53.62 9.87
N ARG A 342 4.11 54.71 9.13
CA ARG A 342 5.07 55.82 8.91
C ARG A 342 4.74 57.08 9.74
N ALA A 343 3.58 57.11 10.40
CA ALA A 343 3.15 58.17 11.32
C ALA A 343 3.34 57.71 12.77
#